data_AF-A0A1G8VTJ2-F1
#
_entry.id   AF-A0A1G8VTJ2-F1
#
_cell.length_a   1.000
_cell.length_b   1.000
_cell.length_c   1.000
_cell.angle_alpha   90.00
_cell.angle_beta   90.00
_cell.angle_gamma   90.00
#
_symmetry.space_group_name_H-M   'P 1'
#
loop_
_entity.id
_entity.type
_entity.pdbx_description
1 polymer ?
#
loop_
_entity_poly.entity_id
_entity_poly.type
_entity_poly.pdbx_seq_one_letter_code
_entity_poly.pdbx_strand_id
1 'polypeptide(L)' 'MLPDMELRKVSGCDDDECPAVYLSDLGTAVVRGDQVPIRDGPTLSSGEAAVELPVETVLHAVAALSGSAALRPGEDSGRY' A
#
# COMPACT_ATOMS: atom_id res chain seq x y z
N MET A 1 -22.83 -6.04 0.94
CA MET A 1 -21.68 -6.69 0.29
C MET A 1 -20.86 -5.56 -0.29
N LEU A 2 -19.63 -5.33 0.20
CA LEU A 2 -18.75 -4.35 -0.43
C LEU A 2 -18.31 -4.91 -1.79
N PRO A 3 -18.14 -4.07 -2.82
CA PRO A 3 -17.64 -4.53 -4.10
C PRO A 3 -16.23 -5.11 -3.93
N ASP A 4 -15.91 -6.14 -4.71
CA ASP A 4 -14.57 -6.70 -4.77
C ASP A 4 -13.61 -5.65 -5.35
N MET A 5 -12.42 -5.52 -4.77
CA MET A 5 -11.38 -4.59 -5.24
C MET A 5 -10.39 -5.32 -6.15
N GLU A 6 -10.00 -4.69 -7.25
CA GLU A 6 -8.88 -5.15 -8.05
C GLU A 6 -7.56 -4.66 -7.44
N LEU A 7 -6.60 -5.57 -7.25
CA LEU A 7 -5.33 -5.29 -6.58
C LEU A 7 -4.14 -5.53 -7.51
N ARG A 8 -3.26 -4.54 -7.62
CA ARG A 8 -1.97 -4.66 -8.31
C ARG A 8 -0.83 -4.64 -7.31
N LYS A 9 -0.01 -5.70 -7.26
CA LYS A 9 1.19 -5.77 -6.40
C LYS A 9 2.16 -4.65 -6.82
N VAL A 10 2.59 -3.83 -5.86
CA VAL A 10 3.59 -2.75 -6.07
C VAL A 10 4.89 -3.02 -5.31
N SER A 11 4.84 -3.86 -4.29
CA SER A 11 6.01 -4.31 -3.53
C SER A 11 5.71 -5.65 -2.85
N GLY A 12 6.75 -6.45 -2.64
CA GLY A 12 6.69 -7.80 -2.07
C GLY A 12 7.58 -8.76 -2.85
N CYS A 13 7.62 -10.02 -2.41
CA CYS A 13 8.28 -11.07 -3.16
C CYS A 13 7.35 -11.65 -4.25
N ASP A 14 7.94 -12.44 -5.15
CA ASP A 14 7.21 -13.10 -6.24
C ASP A 14 6.24 -14.16 -5.70
N ASP A 15 6.59 -14.84 -4.61
CA ASP A 15 5.72 -15.78 -3.93
C ASP A 15 4.54 -15.06 -3.23
N ASP A 16 3.39 -15.71 -3.20
CA ASP A 16 2.16 -15.12 -2.66
C ASP A 16 2.06 -15.14 -1.13
N GLU A 17 3.06 -15.70 -0.46
CA GLU A 17 3.09 -15.84 0.99
C GLU A 17 3.85 -14.71 1.70
N CYS A 18 4.62 -13.89 0.98
CA CYS A 18 5.36 -12.79 1.61
C CYS A 18 4.48 -11.60 1.98
N PRO A 19 4.91 -10.79 2.96
CA PRO A 19 4.40 -9.44 3.14
C PRO A 19 4.52 -8.64 1.84
N ALA A 20 3.46 -7.90 1.52
CA ALA A 20 3.34 -7.22 0.24
C ALA A 20 2.44 -5.99 0.35
N VAL A 21 2.68 -5.04 -0.56
CA VAL A 21 1.86 -3.84 -0.72
C VAL A 21 1.24 -3.86 -2.11
N TYR A 22 -0.05 -3.55 -2.15
CA TYR A 22 -0.87 -3.51 -3.34
C TYR A 22 -1.48 -2.12 -3.51
N LEU A 23 -1.73 -1.72 -4.74
CA LEU A 23 -2.58 -0.59 -5.08
C LEU A 23 -3.95 -1.11 -5.53
N SER A 24 -5.02 -0.59 -4.93
CA SER A 24 -6.38 -0.84 -5.39
C SER A 24 -6.74 0.03 -6.59
N ASP A 25 -7.71 -0.42 -7.38
CA ASP A 25 -8.40 0.35 -8.41
C ASP A 25 -9.09 1.63 -7.86
N LEU A 26 -9.33 1.70 -6.56
CA LEU A 26 -9.85 2.88 -5.85
C LEU A 26 -8.75 3.87 -5.42
N GLY A 27 -7.49 3.60 -5.73
CA GLY A 27 -6.36 4.49 -5.40
C GLY A 27 -5.92 4.42 -3.94
N THR A 28 -6.22 3.32 -3.24
CA THR A 28 -5.78 3.06 -1.87
C THR A 28 -4.70 1.98 -1.83
N ALA A 29 -3.85 2.01 -0.81
CA ALA A 29 -2.90 0.93 -0.56
C ALA A 29 -3.58 -0.18 0.27
N VAL A 30 -3.38 -1.43 -0.14
CA VAL A 30 -3.72 -2.62 0.66
C VAL A 30 -2.42 -3.28 1.07
N VAL A 31 -2.28 -3.54 2.36
CA VAL A 31 -1.05 -4.06 2.96
C VAL A 31 -1.33 -5.45 3.51
N ARG A 32 -0.51 -6.42 3.09
CA ARG A 32 -0.52 -7.79 3.60
C ARG A 32 0.74 -8.04 4.40
N GLY A 33 0.58 -8.65 5.57
CA GLY A 33 1.66 -9.11 6.43
C GLY A 33 1.08 -9.87 7.62
N ASP A 34 1.94 -10.36 8.49
CA ASP A 34 1.52 -11.05 9.70
C ASP A 34 0.96 -10.06 10.71
N GLN A 35 -0.18 -10.40 11.32
CA GLN A 35 -0.78 -9.56 12.34
C GLN A 35 0.08 -9.58 13.60
N VAL A 36 0.39 -8.40 14.13
CA VAL A 36 1.22 -8.25 15.33
C VAL A 36 0.49 -7.50 16.45
N PRO A 37 0.61 -7.96 17.71
CA PRO A 37 0.06 -7.22 18.83
C PRO A 37 0.91 -5.97 19.10
N ILE A 38 0.27 -4.81 19.19
CA ILE A 38 0.94 -3.56 19.59
C ILE A 38 1.01 -3.53 21.12
N ARG A 39 2.22 -3.42 21.67
CA ARG A 39 2.45 -3.21 23.12
C ARG A 39 2.48 -1.72 23.47
N ASP A 40 3.14 -0.94 22.63
CA ASP A 40 3.23 0.52 22.69
C ASP A 40 2.95 1.10 21.30
N GLY A 41 2.01 2.04 21.19
CA GLY A 41 1.61 2.62 19.91
C GLY A 41 0.14 3.06 19.90
N PRO A 42 -0.40 3.46 18.72
CA PRO A 42 -1.79 3.87 18.59
C PRO A 42 -2.74 2.71 18.89
N THR A 43 -3.85 3.01 19.57
CA THR A 43 -4.94 2.07 19.78
C THR A 43 -5.61 1.77 18.44
N LEU A 44 -5.68 0.50 18.06
CA LEU A 44 -6.41 0.04 16.87
C LEU A 44 -7.91 -0.01 17.17
N SER A 45 -8.70 0.55 16.26
CA SER A 45 -10.15 0.51 16.29
C SER A 45 -10.69 -0.73 15.56
N SER A 46 -12.01 -0.93 15.63
CA SER A 46 -12.66 -2.07 14.98
C SER A 46 -12.42 -2.04 13.47
N GLY A 47 -11.84 -3.12 12.94
CA GLY A 47 -11.51 -3.27 11.52
C GLY A 47 -10.09 -2.86 11.16
N GLU A 48 -9.31 -2.29 12.09
CA GLU A 48 -7.89 -2.04 11.91
C GLU A 48 -7.05 -3.22 12.41
N ALA A 49 -5.92 -3.45 11.74
CA ALA A 49 -4.94 -4.45 12.14
C ALA A 49 -3.53 -3.87 11.98
N ALA A 50 -2.67 -4.14 12.95
CA ALA A 50 -1.25 -3.92 12.77
C ALA A 50 -0.65 -5.15 12.10
N VAL A 51 0.13 -4.92 11.05
CA VAL A 51 0.83 -5.96 10.31
C VAL A 51 2.32 -5.65 10.26
N GLU A 52 3.15 -6.68 10.34
CA GLU A 52 4.59 -6.56 10.20
C GLU A 52 5.00 -6.65 8.73
N LEU A 53 5.87 -5.72 8.32
CA LEU A 53 6.50 -5.70 7.00
C LEU A 53 7.99 -5.43 7.15
N PRO A 54 8.83 -6.08 6.33
CA PRO A 54 10.21 -5.68 6.18
C PRO A 54 10.31 -4.23 5.68
N VAL A 55 11.24 -3.45 6.22
CA VAL A 55 11.38 -2.02 5.91
C VAL A 55 11.61 -1.79 4.41
N GLU A 56 12.40 -2.65 3.77
CA GLU A 56 12.66 -2.62 2.34
C GLU A 56 11.38 -2.80 1.50
N THR A 57 10.42 -3.60 1.97
CA THR A 57 9.13 -3.79 1.30
C THR A 57 8.35 -2.47 1.30
N VAL A 58 8.36 -1.74 2.41
CA VAL A 58 7.72 -0.43 2.52
C VAL A 58 8.41 0.60 1.64
N LEU A 59 9.75 0.65 1.65
CA LEU A 59 10.52 1.61 0.85
C LEU A 59 10.34 1.38 -0.66
N HIS A 60 10.33 0.13 -1.11
CA HIS A 60 10.04 -0.21 -2.51
C HIS A 60 8.62 0.23 -2.91
N ALA A 61 7.63 0.05 -2.03
CA ALA A 61 6.27 0.50 -2.28
C ALA A 61 6.20 2.03 -2.43
N VAL A 62 6.86 2.78 -1.54
CA VAL A 62 6.94 4.24 -1.62
C VAL A 62 7.57 4.68 -2.94
N ALA A 63 8.71 4.08 -3.33
CA ALA A 63 9.37 4.40 -4.59
C ALA A 63 8.46 4.16 -5.81
N ALA A 64 7.76 3.02 -5.85
CA ALA A 64 6.83 2.68 -6.92
C ALA A 64 5.64 3.66 -7.00
N LEU A 65 5.10 4.08 -5.84
CA LEU A 65 3.95 4.99 -5.77
C LEU A 65 4.34 6.43 -6.11
N SER A 66 5.50 6.92 -5.66
CA SER A 66 5.99 8.26 -6.00
C SER A 66 6.31 8.40 -7.49
N GLY A 67 6.85 7.35 -8.12
CA GLY A 67 7.04 7.32 -9.58
C GLY A 67 5.71 7.29 -10.36
N SER A 68 4.70 6.63 -9.80
CA SER A 68 3.35 6.56 -10.39
C SER A 68 2.58 7.87 -10.26
N ALA A 69 2.80 8.65 -9.19
CA ALA A 69 2.22 9.97 -9.02
C ALA A 69 2.73 10.97 -10.08
N ALA A 70 3.99 10.85 -10.51
CA ALA A 70 4.56 11.64 -11.60
C ALA A 70 4.00 11.29 -12.99
N LEU A 71 3.32 10.14 -13.13
CA LEU A 71 2.66 9.68 -14.36
C LEU A 71 1.18 10.07 -14.42
N ARG A 72 0.67 10.92 -13.52
CA ARG A 72 -0.67 11.50 -13.67
C ARG A 72 -0.69 12.38 -14.93
N PRO A 73 -1.43 12.01 -16.00
CA PRO A 73 -1.65 12.92 -17.11
C PRO A 73 -2.66 13.98 -16.64
N GLY A 74 -2.23 15.22 -16.47
CA GLY A 74 -3.16 16.30 -16.14
C GLY A 74 -2.61 17.58 -15.51
N GLU A 75 -1.32 17.69 -15.19
CA GLU A 75 -0.73 18.98 -14.79
C GLU A 75 0.03 19.59 -15.98
N ASP A 76 -0.73 19.94 -17.03
CA ASP A 76 -0.29 20.89 -18.04
C ASP A 76 -0.27 22.26 -17.35
N SER A 77 0.92 22.65 -16.89
CA SER A 77 1.18 23.98 -16.32
C SER A 77 0.96 25.02 -17.42
N GLY A 78 -0.29 25.45 -17.53
CA GLY A 78 -0.70 26.66 -18.23
C GLY A 78 0.11 27.84 -17.74
N ARG A 79 1.02 28.26 -18.62
CA ARG A 79 1.79 29.50 -18.59
C ARG A 79 0.87 30.70 -18.30
N TYR A 80 1.24 31.53 -17.33
CA TYR A 80 0.81 32.94 -17.23
C TYR A 80 2.05 33.81 -17.10
#